data_AF-A0A423TKM2-F1
#
_entry.id   AF-A0A423TKM2-F1
#
_cell.length_a   1.000
_cell.length_b   1.000
_cell.length_c   1.000
_cell.angle_alpha   90.00
_cell.angle_beta   90.00
_cell.angle_gamma   90.00
#
_symmetry.space_group_name_H-M   'P 1'
#
loop_
_entity.id
_entity.type
_entity.pdbx_description
1 polymer ?
#
loop_
_entity_poly.entity_id
_entity_poly.type
_entity_poly.pdbx_seq_one_letter_code
_entity_poly.pdbx_strand_id
1 'polypeptide(L)'
;ERNAESAIEALKEYEPEMGKVIRANKSGVQKIRAREIVPGDIIEVSGKIRTQMAETEEIRTPLQQKLDEFGEQLSKVISVICVAVWAINIGHFSDPVHGGSWFKGAIYYFKIAVALAVAAIPEGLPAVITTCLALGTRRMARKK
;
A
#
# COMPACT_ATOMS: atom_id res chain seq x y z
N GLU A 1 -2.93 -31.33 -29.58
CA GLU A 1 -1.47 -31.52 -29.48
C GLU A 1 -0.72 -30.25 -29.02
N ARG A 2 -1.01 -29.06 -29.56
CA ARG A 2 -0.32 -27.79 -29.20
C ARG A 2 -0.31 -27.43 -27.70
N ASN A 3 -1.33 -27.81 -26.92
CA ASN A 3 -1.46 -27.37 -25.53
C ASN A 3 -0.45 -28.04 -24.57
N ALA A 4 -0.05 -29.29 -24.87
CA ALA A 4 0.93 -30.01 -24.07
C ALA A 4 2.37 -29.56 -24.39
N GLU A 5 2.67 -29.31 -25.66
CA GLU A 5 3.98 -28.78 -26.08
C GLU A 5 4.25 -27.40 -25.49
N SER A 6 3.26 -26.48 -25.53
CA SER A 6 3.42 -25.15 -24.94
C SER A 6 3.64 -25.19 -23.42
N ALA A 7 3.00 -26.13 -22.71
CA ALA A 7 3.21 -26.31 -21.28
C ALA A 7 4.62 -26.87 -20.97
N ILE A 8 5.13 -27.78 -21.79
CA ILE A 8 6.47 -28.35 -21.65
C ILE A 8 7.55 -27.30 -21.98
N GLU A 9 7.33 -26.46 -23.01
CA GLU A 9 8.21 -25.34 -23.35
C GLU A 9 8.30 -24.34 -22.20
N ALA A 10 7.15 -23.99 -21.60
CA ALA A 10 7.10 -23.12 -20.44
C ALA A 10 7.86 -23.71 -19.24
N LEU A 11 7.70 -25.02 -18.98
CA LEU A 11 8.43 -25.71 -17.90
C LEU A 11 9.95 -25.80 -18.16
N LYS A 12 10.37 -26.01 -19.42
CA LYS A 12 11.78 -25.95 -19.83
C LYS A 12 12.42 -24.60 -19.57
N GLU A 13 11.66 -23.51 -19.72
CA GLU A 13 12.16 -22.16 -19.43
C GLU A 13 12.43 -21.92 -17.93
N TYR A 14 11.81 -22.72 -17.07
CA TYR A 14 12.03 -22.71 -15.62
C TYR A 14 13.09 -23.72 -15.15
N GLU A 15 13.51 -24.69 -15.98
CA GLU A 15 14.60 -25.59 -15.65
C GLU A 15 15.95 -24.88 -15.80
N PRO A 16 16.71 -24.67 -14.70
CA PRO A 16 18.04 -24.08 -14.82
C PRO A 16 18.98 -25.06 -15.51
N GLU A 17 19.52 -24.71 -16.67
CA GLU A 17 20.50 -25.57 -17.38
C GLU A 17 21.79 -25.78 -16.57
N MET A 18 22.17 -24.78 -15.76
CA MET A 18 23.40 -24.75 -14.96
C MET A 18 23.09 -24.44 -13.49
N GLY A 19 23.66 -25.21 -12.58
CA GLY A 19 23.62 -24.99 -11.13
C GLY A 19 24.98 -24.53 -10.60
N LYS A 20 24.98 -23.62 -9.64
CA LYS A 20 26.16 -23.32 -8.82
C LYS A 20 26.19 -24.30 -7.64
N VAL A 21 27.26 -25.07 -7.52
CA VAL A 21 27.46 -26.05 -6.45
C VAL A 21 28.74 -25.80 -5.66
N ILE A 22 28.74 -26.22 -4.40
CA ILE A 22 29.91 -26.27 -3.53
C ILE A 22 30.12 -27.74 -3.14
N ARG A 23 31.32 -28.28 -3.42
CA ARG A 23 31.72 -29.67 -3.09
C ARG A 23 32.83 -29.67 -2.06
N ALA A 24 32.75 -30.56 -1.07
CA ALA A 24 33.79 -30.71 -0.05
C ALA A 24 35.19 -31.00 -0.62
N ASN A 25 35.28 -31.69 -1.76
CA ASN A 25 36.55 -32.08 -2.39
C ASN A 25 37.14 -31.01 -3.34
N LYS A 26 36.51 -29.83 -3.46
CA LYS A 26 37.00 -28.75 -4.34
C LYS A 26 36.77 -27.40 -3.69
N SER A 27 37.83 -26.61 -3.52
CA SER A 27 37.73 -25.26 -2.99
C SER A 27 37.05 -24.33 -3.99
N GLY A 28 35.88 -23.78 -3.61
CA GLY A 28 35.17 -22.75 -4.34
C GLY A 28 33.84 -23.20 -4.97
N VAL A 29 33.09 -22.21 -5.49
CA VAL A 29 31.81 -22.42 -6.17
C VAL A 29 32.07 -22.88 -7.60
N GLN A 30 31.48 -24.01 -8.00
CA GLN A 30 31.55 -24.54 -9.36
C GLN A 30 30.21 -24.36 -10.07
N LYS A 31 30.26 -23.96 -11.34
CA LYS A 31 29.09 -24.06 -12.23
C LYS A 31 29.13 -25.42 -12.93
N ILE A 32 28.13 -26.25 -12.68
CA ILE A 32 27.94 -27.55 -13.32
C ILE A 32 26.57 -27.62 -13.99
N ARG A 33 26.37 -28.53 -14.93
CA ARG A 33 25.05 -28.77 -15.50
C ARG A 33 24.12 -29.32 -14.42
N ALA A 34 22.84 -28.94 -14.43
CA ALA A 34 21.89 -29.42 -13.42
C ALA A 34 21.78 -30.96 -13.37
N ARG A 35 22.01 -31.64 -14.51
CA ARG A 35 22.05 -33.10 -14.63
C ARG A 35 23.27 -33.76 -13.96
N GLU A 36 24.31 -33.00 -13.65
CA GLU A 36 25.55 -33.48 -13.02
C GLU A 36 25.57 -33.26 -11.50
N ILE A 37 24.49 -32.74 -10.93
CA ILE A 37 24.32 -32.56 -9.48
C ILE A 37 24.14 -33.93 -8.84
N VAL A 38 24.92 -34.21 -7.80
CA VAL A 38 24.86 -35.46 -7.06
C VAL A 38 24.34 -35.24 -5.64
N PRO A 39 23.70 -36.24 -5.00
CA PRO A 39 23.36 -36.17 -3.58
C PRO A 39 24.61 -35.87 -2.74
N GLY A 40 24.61 -34.73 -2.03
CA GLY A 40 25.76 -34.22 -1.28
C GLY A 40 26.34 -32.89 -1.78
N ASP A 41 25.94 -32.42 -2.97
CA ASP A 41 26.28 -31.09 -3.46
C ASP A 41 25.43 -30.01 -2.76
N ILE A 42 26.06 -28.93 -2.26
CA ILE A 42 25.35 -27.74 -1.75
C ILE A 42 25.09 -26.80 -2.93
N ILE A 43 23.82 -26.62 -3.30
CA ILE A 43 23.39 -25.78 -4.43
C ILE A 43 23.06 -24.34 -3.98
N GLU A 44 23.59 -23.35 -4.68
CA GLU A 44 23.17 -21.95 -4.56
C GLU A 44 22.06 -21.67 -5.58
N VAL A 45 20.81 -21.60 -5.11
CA VAL A 45 19.65 -21.26 -5.95
C VAL A 45 19.58 -19.74 -6.10
N SER A 46 20.36 -19.20 -7.04
CA SER A 46 20.23 -17.82 -7.50
C SER A 46 19.42 -17.82 -8.80
N GLY A 47 18.09 -17.89 -8.67
CA GLY A 47 17.16 -18.00 -9.79
C GLY A 47 16.17 -16.85 -9.85
N LYS A 48 15.46 -16.75 -11.00
CA LYS A 48 14.37 -15.81 -11.31
C LYS A 48 13.39 -15.57 -10.15
N ILE A 49 13.27 -16.47 -9.18
CA ILE A 49 12.51 -16.27 -7.92
C ILE A 49 12.91 -14.97 -7.21
N ARG A 50 14.21 -14.64 -7.09
CA ARG A 50 14.64 -13.39 -6.46
C ARG A 50 14.17 -12.17 -7.25
N THR A 51 14.24 -12.26 -8.57
CA THR A 51 13.79 -11.19 -9.47
C THR A 51 12.26 -11.06 -9.46
N GLN A 52 11.53 -12.18 -9.52
CA GLN A 52 10.07 -12.24 -9.46
C GLN A 52 9.54 -11.77 -8.11
N MET A 53 10.22 -12.07 -7.00
CA MET A 53 9.88 -11.55 -5.67
C MET A 53 10.16 -10.04 -5.58
N ALA A 54 11.18 -9.53 -6.29
CA ALA A 54 11.46 -8.09 -6.35
C ALA A 54 10.51 -7.34 -7.31
N GLU A 55 9.99 -8.03 -8.31
CA GLU A 55 9.11 -7.50 -9.37
C GLU A 55 7.62 -7.74 -9.07
N THR A 56 7.30 -8.40 -7.96
CA THR A 56 5.92 -8.55 -7.50
C THR A 56 5.43 -7.18 -7.05
N GLU A 57 4.57 -6.55 -7.86
CA GLU A 57 3.84 -5.37 -7.44
C GLU A 57 3.02 -5.69 -6.19
N GLU A 58 3.15 -4.85 -5.17
CA GLU A 58 2.43 -5.01 -3.92
C GLU A 58 0.94 -4.71 -4.16
N ILE A 59 0.16 -5.76 -4.41
CA ILE A 59 -1.29 -5.64 -4.61
C ILE A 59 -1.91 -5.20 -3.28
N ARG A 60 -2.51 -4.00 -3.27
CA ARG A 60 -3.22 -3.49 -2.09
C ARG A 60 -4.29 -4.47 -1.64
N THR A 61 -4.36 -4.71 -0.34
CA THR A 61 -5.37 -5.61 0.24
C THR A 61 -6.79 -5.05 0.01
N PRO A 62 -7.81 -5.90 -0.15
CA PRO A 62 -9.20 -5.43 -0.33
C PRO A 62 -9.69 -4.54 0.81
N LEU A 63 -9.15 -4.70 2.02
CA LEU A 63 -9.45 -3.81 3.16
C LEU A 63 -8.83 -2.42 2.98
N GLN A 64 -7.58 -2.32 2.53
CA GLN A 64 -6.94 -1.02 2.24
C GLN A 64 -7.70 -0.27 1.14
N GLN A 65 -8.12 -0.95 0.08
CA GLN A 65 -8.92 -0.34 -0.99
C GLN A 65 -10.23 0.26 -0.46
N LYS A 66 -10.91 -0.46 0.44
CA LYS A 66 -12.14 0.03 1.07
C LYS A 66 -11.88 1.23 1.99
N LEU A 67 -10.78 1.22 2.74
CA LEU A 67 -10.40 2.34 3.61
C LEU A 67 -10.03 3.59 2.80
N ASP A 68 -9.29 3.42 1.71
CA ASP A 68 -8.97 4.50 0.78
C ASP A 68 -10.26 5.10 0.17
N GLU A 69 -11.20 4.24 -0.25
CA GLU A 69 -12.51 4.65 -0.77
C GLU A 69 -13.33 5.44 0.27
N PHE A 70 -13.36 5.00 1.54
CA PHE A 70 -14.01 5.75 2.62
C PHE A 70 -13.34 7.10 2.88
N GLY A 71 -12.01 7.15 2.87
CA GLY A 71 -11.25 8.39 3.05
C GLY A 71 -11.50 9.39 1.92
N GLU A 72 -11.56 8.92 0.68
CA GLU A 72 -11.83 9.76 -0.49
C GLU A 72 -13.27 10.31 -0.48
N GLN A 73 -14.25 9.48 -0.14
CA GLN A 73 -15.65 9.93 0.02
C GLN A 73 -15.77 11.00 1.11
N LEU A 74 -15.15 10.79 2.26
CA LEU A 74 -15.19 11.75 3.36
C LEU A 74 -14.51 13.08 2.99
N SER A 75 -13.35 13.02 2.34
CA SER A 75 -12.61 14.20 1.86
C SER A 75 -13.42 15.00 0.84
N LYS A 76 -14.11 14.33 -0.09
CA LYS A 76 -15.02 14.98 -1.05
C LYS A 76 -16.18 15.70 -0.34
N VAL A 77 -16.78 15.10 0.68
CA VAL A 77 -17.87 15.74 1.44
C VAL A 77 -17.37 16.95 2.22
N ILE A 78 -16.24 16.83 2.93
CA ILE A 78 -15.66 17.94 3.73
C ILE A 78 -15.27 19.12 2.84
N SER A 79 -14.65 18.87 1.69
CA SER A 79 -14.27 19.94 0.74
C SER A 79 -15.49 20.69 0.19
N VAL A 80 -16.58 19.99 -0.15
CA VAL A 80 -17.83 20.61 -0.60
C VAL A 80 -18.43 21.50 0.51
N ILE A 81 -18.49 21.01 1.74
CA ILE A 81 -19.01 21.78 2.89
C ILE A 81 -18.14 23.01 3.16
N CYS A 82 -16.81 22.87 3.10
CA CYS A 82 -15.87 23.97 3.32
C CYS A 82 -16.04 25.10 2.30
N VAL A 83 -16.17 24.76 1.00
CA VAL A 83 -16.45 25.73 -0.07
C VAL A 83 -17.83 26.35 0.08
N ALA A 84 -18.85 25.58 0.45
CA ALA A 84 -20.21 26.09 0.66
C ALA A 84 -20.26 27.09 1.83
N VAL A 85 -19.64 26.76 2.96
CA VAL A 85 -19.53 27.68 4.12
C VAL A 85 -18.76 28.93 3.74
N TRP A 86 -17.65 28.80 3.00
CA TRP A 86 -16.87 29.95 2.51
C TRP A 86 -17.69 30.85 1.59
N ALA A 87 -18.44 30.28 0.64
CA ALA A 87 -19.28 31.03 -0.31
C ALA A 87 -20.45 31.76 0.38
N ILE A 88 -21.13 31.11 1.34
CA ILE A 88 -22.18 31.75 2.15
C ILE A 88 -21.60 32.88 2.99
N ASN A 89 -20.40 32.69 3.52
CA ASN A 89 -19.77 33.65 4.41
C ASN A 89 -19.20 34.87 3.68
N ILE A 90 -18.77 34.73 2.42
CA ILE A 90 -18.24 35.82 1.60
C ILE A 90 -19.24 36.98 1.42
N GLY A 91 -20.55 36.69 1.47
CA GLY A 91 -21.62 37.71 1.42
C GLY A 91 -21.84 38.46 2.73
N HIS A 92 -21.43 37.90 3.87
CA HIS A 92 -21.56 38.48 5.22
C HIS A 92 -20.31 39.29 5.63
N PHE A 93 -19.47 39.65 4.63
CA PHE A 93 -18.29 40.49 4.78
C PHE A 93 -18.58 41.95 5.11
N SER A 94 -19.80 42.37 4.79
CA SER A 94 -20.25 43.75 4.90
C SER A 94 -20.88 44.08 6.25
N ASP A 95 -20.77 43.21 7.26
CA ASP A 95 -21.35 43.52 8.57
C ASP A 95 -20.49 44.52 9.37
N PRO A 96 -21.08 45.62 9.89
CA PRO A 96 -20.35 46.69 10.59
C PRO A 96 -19.67 46.25 11.90
N VAL A 97 -19.97 45.04 12.38
CA VAL A 97 -19.56 44.51 13.69
C VAL A 97 -18.02 44.37 13.82
N HIS A 98 -17.28 44.33 12.70
CA HIS A 98 -15.81 44.16 12.70
C HIS A 98 -15.01 45.46 12.43
N GLY A 99 -15.64 46.63 12.53
CA GLY A 99 -14.93 47.91 12.47
C GLY A 99 -14.44 48.31 11.07
N GLY A 100 -15.22 48.01 10.03
CA GLY A 100 -15.04 48.58 8.68
C GLY A 100 -13.91 48.00 7.82
N SER A 101 -13.13 47.04 8.31
CA SER A 101 -12.06 46.38 7.52
C SER A 101 -12.50 45.01 7.01
N TRP A 102 -12.82 44.91 5.71
CA TRP A 102 -13.09 43.66 4.99
C TRP A 102 -12.06 42.56 5.33
N PHE A 103 -10.77 42.91 5.37
CA PHE A 103 -9.69 41.96 5.66
C PHE A 103 -9.77 41.26 7.03
N LYS A 104 -10.32 41.91 8.06
CA LYS A 104 -10.44 41.28 9.39
C LYS A 104 -11.60 40.28 9.45
N GLY A 105 -12.70 40.57 8.76
CA GLY A 105 -13.77 39.60 8.53
C GLY A 105 -13.26 38.38 7.75
N ALA A 106 -12.37 38.59 6.76
CA ALA A 106 -11.74 37.58 5.88
C ALA A 106 -11.17 36.48 6.70
N ILE A 107 -10.25 36.90 7.55
CA ILE A 107 -9.43 36.02 8.34
C ILE A 107 -10.27 35.35 9.43
N TYR A 108 -11.22 36.06 10.05
CA TYR A 108 -12.03 35.51 11.13
C TYR A 108 -12.92 34.35 10.67
N TYR A 109 -13.70 34.56 9.61
CA TYR A 109 -14.60 33.53 9.12
C TYR A 109 -13.88 32.42 8.36
N PHE A 110 -12.79 32.74 7.66
CA PHE A 110 -11.92 31.71 7.10
C PHE A 110 -11.33 30.80 8.20
N LYS A 111 -10.92 31.38 9.33
CA LYS A 111 -10.44 30.59 10.49
C LYS A 111 -11.53 29.66 11.06
N ILE A 112 -12.78 30.12 11.14
CA ILE A 112 -13.91 29.26 11.56
C ILE A 112 -14.18 28.16 10.54
N ALA A 113 -14.20 28.47 9.24
CA ALA A 113 -14.40 27.47 8.19
C ALA A 113 -13.32 26.39 8.19
N VAL A 114 -12.05 26.79 8.31
CA VAL A 114 -10.91 25.86 8.42
C VAL A 114 -10.98 25.05 9.71
N ALA A 115 -11.33 25.67 10.85
CA ALA A 115 -11.46 24.96 12.12
C ALA A 115 -12.58 23.89 12.08
N LEU A 116 -13.70 24.19 11.43
CA LEU A 116 -14.82 23.25 11.25
C LEU A 116 -14.44 22.10 10.30
N ALA A 117 -13.71 22.41 9.23
CA ALA A 117 -13.19 21.39 8.31
C ALA A 117 -12.20 20.42 8.99
N VAL A 118 -11.28 20.93 9.82
CA VAL A 118 -10.33 20.11 10.57
C VAL A 118 -11.04 19.26 11.64
N ALA A 119 -12.06 19.81 12.31
CA ALA A 119 -12.85 19.07 13.29
C ALA A 119 -13.61 17.86 12.68
N ALA A 120 -13.85 17.87 11.36
CA ALA A 120 -14.48 16.77 10.65
C ALA A 120 -13.51 15.65 10.24
N ILE A 121 -12.19 15.85 10.34
CA ILE A 121 -11.18 14.83 10.03
C ILE A 121 -11.20 13.78 11.14
N PRO A 122 -11.43 12.49 10.83
CA PRO A 122 -11.45 11.44 11.83
C PRO A 122 -10.02 10.99 12.13
N GLU A 123 -9.28 11.81 12.88
CA GLU A 123 -7.89 11.54 13.27
C GLU A 123 -7.71 10.20 14.03
N GLY A 124 -8.80 9.68 14.62
CA GLY A 124 -8.82 8.38 15.29
C GLY A 124 -9.02 7.16 14.38
N LEU A 125 -9.37 7.34 13.11
CA LEU A 125 -9.72 6.23 12.21
C LEU A 125 -8.57 5.22 12.01
N PRO A 126 -7.30 5.64 11.77
CA PRO A 126 -6.17 4.72 11.67
C PRO A 126 -5.90 3.94 12.97
N ALA A 127 -6.09 4.58 14.13
CA ALA A 127 -5.87 3.96 15.43
C ALA A 127 -6.91 2.87 15.73
N VAL A 128 -8.18 3.13 15.40
CA VAL A 128 -9.28 2.16 15.56
C VAL A 128 -9.09 0.96 14.65
N ILE A 129 -8.72 1.18 13.38
CA ILE A 129 -8.46 0.10 12.41
C ILE A 129 -7.31 -0.79 12.87
N THR A 130 -6.20 -0.19 13.30
CA THR A 130 -5.03 -0.93 13.78
C THR A 130 -5.38 -1.77 15.02
N THR A 131 -6.17 -1.21 15.93
CA THR A 131 -6.62 -1.91 17.14
C THR A 131 -7.57 -3.06 16.79
N CYS A 132 -8.50 -2.85 15.87
CA CYS A 132 -9.40 -3.89 15.39
C CYS A 132 -8.63 -5.03 14.72
N LEU A 133 -7.62 -4.71 13.89
CA LEU A 133 -6.75 -5.68 13.26
C LEU A 133 -5.91 -6.45 14.30
N ALA A 134 -5.32 -5.75 15.28
CA ALA A 134 -4.55 -6.36 16.36
C ALA A 134 -5.41 -7.32 17.20
N LEU A 135 -6.65 -6.93 17.53
CA LEU A 135 -7.61 -7.79 18.22
C LEU A 135 -8.04 -9.00 17.36
N GLY A 136 -8.25 -8.79 16.07
CA GLY A 136 -8.53 -9.84 15.09
C GLY A 136 -7.41 -10.88 15.04
N THR A 137 -6.15 -10.42 14.92
CA THR A 137 -4.96 -11.28 14.94
C THR A 137 -4.82 -12.01 16.27
N ARG A 138 -5.06 -11.34 17.41
CA ARG A 138 -5.05 -11.98 18.74
C ARG A 138 -6.10 -13.09 18.84
N ARG A 139 -7.29 -12.91 18.25
CA ARG A 139 -8.35 -13.92 18.23
C ARG A 139 -8.00 -15.09 17.30
N MET A 140 -7.40 -14.84 16.15
CA MET A 140 -6.93 -15.88 15.21
C MET A 140 -5.80 -16.70 15.82
N ALA A 141 -4.85 -16.07 16.53
CA ALA A 141 -3.76 -16.74 17.21
C ALA A 141 -4.23 -17.65 18.37
N ARG A 142 -5.32 -17.26 19.05
CA ARG A 142 -5.97 -18.06 20.11
C ARG A 142 -6.83 -19.21 19.60
N LYS A 143 -7.14 -19.25 18.30
CA LYS A 143 -7.96 -20.29 17.67
C LYS A 143 -7.11 -21.43 17.07
N LYS A 144 -5.82 -21.48 17.41
CA LYS A 144 -4.97 -22.66 17.23
C LYS A 144 -5.08 -23.57 18.43
#